data_AF-A0A2F0A351-F1
#
_entry.id   AF-A0A2F0A351-F1
#
_cell.length_a   1.000
_cell.length_b   1.000
_cell.length_c   1.000
_cell.angle_alpha   90.00
_cell.angle_beta   90.00
_cell.angle_gamma   90.00
#
_symmetry.space_group_name_H-M   'P 1'
#
loop_
_entity.id
_entity.type
_entity.pdbx_description
1 polymer ?
#
loop_
_entity_poly.entity_id
_entity_poly.type
_entity_poly.pdbx_seq_one_letter_code
_entity_poly.pdbx_strand_id
1 'polypeptide(L)'
;MPLQNLILRPLACSMLLLIFSTSVTLAEEKRKLDPEKDKIYEHVIKPILSSNCTTCHGSSKAKGKIRLHNPEEIKKSESVVAGDIDESVMIERIMLPEDDEEVMPPEGKKRLSEEQKKMLSWWIAEGANFDKKISEANVPDDIGAIIAAMDYAPPREIKKAFNLPEPPQPANDAAVTAIGKAGILVMQLAQDTKYLSANVINVAKSFNDAQVKLLVPVKDHLTWLDLSRSGISDQAAADLGQLSKLTKLHLENTVISDKTLQEIGKLENLEYLNLYATKVTDVGLENLKNLKKLKKLYVWQTGVTQAGVDKLKGAIPGLYVNTGWQVPKKEDKPEEQKN
;
A
#
# COMPACT_ATOMS: atom_id res chain seq x y z
N MET A 1 -8.64 -70.00 42.55
CA MET A 1 -8.54 -68.56 42.89
C MET A 1 -7.51 -67.90 41.98
N PRO A 2 -7.92 -67.25 40.89
CA PRO A 2 -7.10 -66.23 40.24
C PRO A 2 -7.55 -64.83 40.71
N LEU A 3 -6.55 -63.96 40.92
CA LEU A 3 -6.71 -62.59 41.38
C LEU A 3 -7.50 -61.73 40.37
N GLN A 4 -8.47 -61.01 40.92
CA GLN A 4 -9.10 -59.83 40.35
C GLN A 4 -8.06 -58.69 40.26
N ASN A 5 -8.06 -57.90 39.18
CA ASN A 5 -8.73 -56.59 39.12
C ASN A 5 -8.10 -55.60 38.12
N LEU A 6 -9.04 -54.90 37.48
CA LEU A 6 -8.98 -53.52 36.99
C LEU A 6 -8.00 -53.15 35.86
N ILE A 7 -8.55 -53.26 34.66
CA ILE A 7 -8.20 -52.46 33.48
C ILE A 7 -8.70 -51.03 33.74
N LEU A 8 -7.78 -50.09 34.00
CA LEU A 8 -8.03 -48.65 33.92
C LEU A 8 -7.55 -48.16 32.54
N ARG A 9 -8.51 -47.83 31.68
CA ARG A 9 -8.28 -47.12 30.41
C ARG A 9 -7.88 -45.66 30.71
N PRO A 10 -6.88 -45.09 30.02
CA PRO A 10 -6.61 -43.67 30.13
C PRO A 10 -7.72 -42.87 29.43
N LEU A 11 -8.28 -41.88 30.12
CA LEU A 11 -9.13 -40.85 29.53
C LEU A 11 -8.30 -40.09 28.48
N ALA A 12 -8.59 -40.31 27.20
CA ALA A 12 -8.19 -39.38 26.16
C ALA A 12 -9.06 -38.13 26.30
N CYS A 13 -8.52 -37.11 26.95
CA CYS A 13 -9.08 -35.77 27.01
C CYS A 13 -9.15 -35.23 25.59
N SER A 14 -10.35 -35.24 25.00
CA SER A 14 -10.63 -34.68 23.69
C SER A 14 -10.44 -33.16 23.78
N MET A 15 -9.24 -32.70 23.44
CA MET A 15 -8.90 -31.29 23.35
C MET A 15 -9.57 -30.76 22.08
N LEU A 16 -10.83 -30.35 22.24
CA LEU A 16 -11.59 -29.64 21.22
C LEU A 16 -10.85 -28.32 20.95
N LEU A 17 -9.95 -28.32 19.96
CA LEU A 17 -9.35 -27.10 19.44
C LEU A 17 -10.48 -26.32 18.75
N LEU A 18 -11.11 -25.43 19.52
CA LEU A 18 -11.94 -24.34 18.99
C LEU A 18 -11.01 -23.47 18.15
N ILE A 19 -10.96 -23.75 16.85
CA ILE A 19 -10.39 -22.83 15.87
C ILE A 19 -11.38 -21.67 15.78
N PHE A 20 -11.27 -20.72 16.70
CA PHE A 20 -11.85 -19.41 16.50
C PHE A 20 -11.25 -18.88 15.20
N SER A 21 -12.06 -18.79 14.14
CA SER A 21 -11.77 -17.89 13.05
C SER A 21 -11.89 -16.47 13.60
N THR A 22 -10.85 -16.03 14.31
CA THR A 22 -10.62 -14.61 14.49
C THR A 22 -10.32 -14.09 13.09
N SER A 23 -11.37 -13.64 12.41
CA SER A 23 -11.26 -12.53 11.49
C SER A 23 -10.44 -11.49 12.25
N VAL A 24 -9.15 -11.40 11.91
CA VAL A 24 -8.29 -10.34 12.39
C VAL A 24 -8.81 -9.08 11.72
N THR A 25 -9.85 -8.51 12.31
CA THR A 25 -10.06 -7.08 12.24
C THR A 25 -8.80 -6.49 12.83
N LEU A 26 -7.91 -6.01 11.97
CA LEU A 26 -6.75 -5.20 12.36
C LEU A 26 -7.33 -3.88 12.89
N ALA A 27 -7.89 -3.91 14.09
CA ALA A 27 -8.24 -2.72 14.84
C ALA A 27 -6.94 -1.97 15.08
N GLU A 28 -6.93 -0.68 14.77
CA GLU A 28 -5.77 0.20 14.97
C GLU A 28 -5.36 0.12 16.44
N GLU A 29 -4.20 -0.48 16.71
CA GLU A 29 -3.71 -0.63 18.08
C GLU A 29 -3.21 0.74 18.56
N LYS A 30 -4.11 1.47 19.21
CA LYS A 30 -3.79 2.72 19.89
C LYS A 30 -2.78 2.43 21.00
N ARG A 31 -1.79 3.30 21.15
CA ARG A 31 -0.77 3.21 22.21
C ARG A 31 -0.63 4.50 22.97
N LYS A 32 -0.10 4.41 24.19
CA LYS A 32 0.38 5.58 24.93
C LYS A 32 1.64 6.16 24.29
N LEU A 33 1.80 7.47 24.46
CA LEU A 33 2.99 8.19 24.05
C LEU A 33 4.16 7.87 25.00
N ASP A 34 5.35 7.73 24.44
CA ASP A 34 6.62 7.48 25.13
C ASP A 34 7.46 8.77 25.07
N PRO A 35 7.61 9.51 26.20
CA PRO A 35 8.29 10.79 26.19
C PRO A 35 9.73 10.78 25.65
N GLU A 36 10.42 9.64 25.79
CA GLU A 36 11.83 9.48 25.37
C GLU A 36 12.00 9.14 23.89
N LYS A 37 10.92 8.71 23.22
CA LYS A 37 10.94 8.28 21.82
C LYS A 37 10.11 9.17 20.92
N ASP A 38 8.98 9.64 21.41
CA ASP A 38 7.99 10.32 20.60
C ASP A 38 8.32 11.81 20.45
N LYS A 39 8.32 12.26 19.20
CA LYS A 39 8.46 13.67 18.83
C LYS A 39 7.16 14.44 19.07
N ILE A 40 7.28 15.66 19.59
CA ILE A 40 6.16 16.56 19.89
C ILE A 40 5.32 16.79 18.63
N TYR A 41 5.96 17.22 17.54
CA TYR A 41 5.22 17.52 16.32
C TYR A 41 4.55 16.27 15.73
N GLU A 42 5.31 15.20 15.51
CA GLU A 42 4.80 14.01 14.79
C GLU A 42 3.67 13.30 15.56
N HIS A 43 3.77 13.22 16.89
CA HIS A 43 2.87 12.37 17.68
C HIS A 43 1.80 13.15 18.47
N VAL A 44 2.02 14.44 18.77
CA VAL A 44 1.06 15.26 19.53
C VAL A 44 0.36 16.25 18.60
N ILE A 45 1.12 17.05 17.83
CA ILE A 45 0.57 18.20 17.08
C ILE A 45 -0.01 17.80 15.72
N LYS A 46 0.71 16.99 14.95
CA LYS A 46 0.31 16.56 13.60
C LYS A 46 -1.05 15.84 13.57
N PRO A 47 -1.42 14.98 14.53
CA PRO A 47 -2.76 14.40 14.60
C PRO A 47 -3.87 15.45 14.75
N ILE A 48 -3.64 16.50 15.55
CA ILE A 48 -4.59 17.62 15.75
C ILE A 48 -4.75 18.38 14.43
N LEU A 49 -3.65 18.80 13.81
CA LEU A 49 -3.68 19.50 12.52
C LEU A 49 -4.36 18.66 11.44
N SER A 50 -4.06 17.36 11.39
CA SER A 50 -4.62 16.42 10.42
C SER A 50 -6.13 16.21 10.61
N SER A 51 -6.61 16.15 11.85
CA SER A 51 -8.03 15.92 12.12
C SER A 51 -8.88 17.18 11.96
N ASN A 52 -8.31 18.37 12.10
CA ASN A 52 -9.09 19.61 12.24
C ASN A 52 -8.79 20.64 11.15
N CYS A 53 -7.57 20.68 10.60
CA CYS A 53 -7.11 21.81 9.77
C CYS A 53 -6.88 21.43 8.29
N THR A 54 -6.33 20.24 8.01
CA THR A 54 -5.87 19.86 6.66
C THR A 54 -6.99 19.61 5.64
N THR A 55 -8.25 19.52 6.07
CA THR A 55 -9.38 19.45 5.13
C THR A 55 -9.50 20.73 4.28
N CYS A 56 -9.01 21.87 4.80
CA CYS A 56 -8.98 23.16 4.11
C CYS A 56 -7.56 23.71 3.86
N HIS A 57 -6.59 23.29 4.69
CA HIS A 57 -5.17 23.69 4.61
C HIS A 57 -4.25 22.50 4.34
N GLY A 58 -4.70 21.53 3.54
CA GLY A 58 -3.99 20.30 3.22
C GLY A 58 -3.07 20.39 2.00
N SER A 59 -2.70 19.24 1.45
CA SER A 59 -2.01 19.15 0.15
C SER A 59 -2.94 19.55 -1.01
N SER A 60 -4.22 19.14 -0.96
CA SER A 60 -5.19 19.38 -2.03
C SER A 60 -5.87 20.75 -1.98
N LYS A 61 -5.83 21.47 -0.85
CA LYS A 61 -6.49 22.77 -0.65
C LYS A 61 -5.62 23.68 0.20
N ALA A 62 -5.49 24.94 -0.22
CA ALA A 62 -4.70 25.96 0.48
C ALA A 62 -5.52 27.23 0.67
N LYS A 63 -6.61 27.15 1.45
CA LYS A 63 -7.43 28.34 1.76
C LYS A 63 -6.58 29.39 2.48
N GLY A 64 -6.72 30.66 2.11
CA GLY A 64 -5.91 31.74 2.66
C GLY A 64 -4.41 31.62 2.37
N LYS A 65 -4.00 30.82 1.37
CA LYS A 65 -2.59 30.46 1.09
C LYS A 65 -1.88 29.71 2.22
N ILE A 66 -2.62 29.20 3.20
CA ILE A 66 -2.08 28.47 4.34
C ILE A 66 -2.07 26.96 4.05
N ARG A 67 -0.96 26.30 4.40
CA ARG A 67 -0.76 24.85 4.28
C ARG A 67 -0.16 24.29 5.57
N LEU A 68 -0.84 23.30 6.16
CA LEU A 68 -0.55 22.74 7.50
C LEU A 68 -0.30 21.23 7.48
N HIS A 69 -0.06 20.64 6.30
CA HIS A 69 0.04 19.17 6.15
C HIS A 69 1.45 18.61 6.32
N ASN A 70 2.48 19.45 6.26
CA ASN A 70 3.88 19.06 6.51
C ASN A 70 4.70 20.24 7.06
N PRO A 71 5.84 19.98 7.72
CA PRO A 71 6.70 21.02 8.30
C PRO A 71 7.18 22.10 7.32
N GLU A 72 7.54 21.69 6.10
CA GLU A 72 8.10 22.59 5.08
C GLU A 72 7.07 23.63 4.64
N GLU A 73 5.82 23.23 4.51
CA GLU A 73 4.73 24.09 4.10
C GLU A 73 4.19 24.93 5.27
N ILE A 74 4.20 24.42 6.50
CA ILE A 74 3.86 25.20 7.70
C ILE A 74 4.80 26.40 7.80
N LYS A 75 6.11 26.19 7.67
CA LYS A 75 7.13 27.25 7.73
C LYS A 75 6.94 28.33 6.66
N LYS A 76 6.42 27.98 5.47
CA LYS A 76 6.14 28.92 4.38
C LYS A 76 4.82 29.68 4.54
N SER A 77 3.89 29.14 5.33
CA SER A 77 2.52 29.66 5.41
C SER A 77 2.39 30.95 6.22
N GLU A 78 3.43 31.33 6.97
CA GLU A 78 3.48 32.47 7.91
C GLU A 78 2.38 32.46 9.00
N SER A 79 1.48 31.47 9.00
CA SER A 79 0.39 31.32 9.98
C SER A 79 0.86 30.86 11.37
N VAL A 80 2.10 30.39 11.47
CA VAL A 80 2.75 29.94 12.70
C VAL A 80 4.09 30.67 12.82
N VAL A 81 4.21 31.54 13.82
CA VAL A 81 5.43 32.27 14.16
C VAL A 81 6.06 31.60 15.37
N ALA A 82 7.21 30.94 15.14
CA ALA A 82 7.88 30.17 16.19
C ALA A 82 8.25 31.04 17.40
N GLY A 83 7.76 30.65 18.59
CA GLY A 83 8.01 31.36 19.84
C GLY A 83 7.08 32.55 20.10
N ASP A 84 6.22 32.91 19.15
CA ASP A 84 5.34 34.06 19.25
C ASP A 84 3.89 33.66 19.00
N ILE A 85 3.13 33.53 20.09
CA ILE A 85 1.72 33.17 20.03
C ILE A 85 0.89 34.31 19.43
N ASP A 86 1.21 35.55 19.79
CA ASP A 86 0.39 36.72 19.45
C ASP A 86 0.50 37.07 17.97
N GLU A 87 1.70 36.88 17.37
CA GLU A 87 1.91 37.02 15.93
C GLU A 87 1.48 35.78 15.12
N SER A 88 1.13 34.68 15.80
CA SER A 88 0.65 33.47 15.12
C SER A 88 -0.85 33.58 14.79
N VAL A 89 -1.16 33.99 13.56
CA VAL A 89 -2.54 34.04 13.03
C VAL A 89 -3.30 32.74 13.25
N MET A 90 -2.64 31.58 13.22
CA MET A 90 -3.30 30.31 13.53
C MET A 90 -3.90 30.31 14.95
N ILE A 91 -3.20 30.85 15.95
CA ILE A 91 -3.70 30.91 17.34
C ILE A 91 -4.82 31.94 17.45
N GLU A 92 -4.64 33.13 16.87
CA GLU A 92 -5.68 34.16 16.80
C GLU A 92 -7.01 33.54 16.32
N ARG A 93 -7.00 32.83 15.19
CA ARG A 93 -8.22 32.29 14.57
C ARG A 93 -8.86 31.13 15.31
N ILE A 94 -8.10 30.28 16.02
CA ILE A 94 -8.68 29.14 16.77
C ILE A 94 -9.21 29.55 18.15
N MET A 95 -8.80 30.71 18.66
CA MET A 95 -9.20 31.24 19.96
C MET A 95 -10.42 32.16 19.89
N LEU A 96 -10.85 32.56 18.69
CA LEU A 96 -12.08 33.34 18.50
C LEU A 96 -13.32 32.59 19.03
N PRO A 97 -14.37 33.31 19.47
CA PRO A 97 -15.65 32.73 19.84
C PRO A 97 -16.23 31.82 18.74
N GLU A 98 -16.99 30.80 19.11
CA GLU A 98 -17.48 29.80 18.13
C GLU A 98 -18.43 30.38 17.08
N ASP A 99 -19.10 31.48 17.41
CA ASP A 99 -20.04 32.22 16.57
C ASP A 99 -19.39 33.32 15.71
N ASP A 100 -18.08 33.55 15.87
CA ASP A 100 -17.34 34.51 15.06
C ASP A 100 -17.18 34.04 13.61
N GLU A 101 -17.38 34.93 12.64
CA GLU A 101 -17.28 34.56 11.20
C GLU A 101 -15.87 34.14 10.78
N GLU A 102 -14.86 34.59 11.52
CA GLU A 102 -13.45 34.34 11.22
C GLU A 102 -12.85 33.20 12.04
N VAL A 103 -13.61 32.60 12.96
CA VAL A 103 -13.11 31.47 13.78
C VAL A 103 -12.84 30.26 12.90
N MET A 104 -11.65 29.67 13.07
CA MET A 104 -11.23 28.48 12.33
C MET A 104 -11.20 27.25 13.24
N PRO A 105 -11.53 26.04 12.73
CA PRO A 105 -12.09 25.71 11.41
C PRO A 105 -13.57 26.10 11.29
N PRO A 106 -14.06 26.67 10.17
CA PRO A 106 -15.37 27.32 10.07
C PRO A 106 -16.56 26.42 10.41
N GLU A 107 -17.75 27.01 10.56
CA GLU A 107 -18.99 26.29 10.87
C GLU A 107 -19.19 25.05 9.96
N GLY A 108 -19.65 23.95 10.55
CA GLY A 108 -19.80 22.66 9.87
C GLY A 108 -18.49 21.88 9.67
N LYS A 109 -17.36 22.37 10.21
CA LYS A 109 -16.10 21.60 10.33
C LYS A 109 -15.85 21.18 11.77
N LYS A 110 -14.98 20.17 11.93
CA LYS A 110 -14.60 19.66 13.25
C LYS A 110 -13.76 20.71 13.99
N ARG A 111 -14.36 21.38 14.99
CA ARG A 111 -13.70 22.35 15.86
C ARG A 111 -12.67 21.68 16.77
N LEU A 112 -11.69 22.46 17.24
CA LEU A 112 -10.69 21.99 18.19
C LEU A 112 -11.28 22.02 19.60
N SER A 113 -10.95 21.02 20.42
CA SER A 113 -11.22 21.10 21.86
C SER A 113 -10.29 22.11 22.54
N GLU A 114 -10.66 22.54 23.75
CA GLU A 114 -9.82 23.43 24.56
C GLU A 114 -8.43 22.83 24.84
N GLU A 115 -8.34 21.51 25.08
CA GLU A 115 -7.06 20.80 25.22
C GLU A 115 -6.22 20.88 23.94
N GLN A 116 -6.83 20.75 22.77
CA GLN A 116 -6.15 20.85 21.49
C GLN A 116 -5.65 22.27 21.20
N LYS A 117 -6.44 23.29 21.53
CA LYS A 117 -6.03 24.69 21.43
C LYS A 117 -4.81 24.95 22.33
N LYS A 118 -4.86 24.51 23.59
CA LYS A 118 -3.73 24.61 24.53
C LYS A 118 -2.46 23.94 24.02
N MET A 119 -2.56 22.72 23.47
CA MET A 119 -1.40 22.01 22.92
C MET A 119 -0.77 22.75 21.73
N LEU A 120 -1.58 23.33 20.84
CA LEU A 120 -1.07 24.13 19.72
C LEU A 120 -0.40 25.42 20.20
N SER A 121 -1.01 26.14 21.13
CA SER A 121 -0.42 27.35 21.72
C SER A 121 0.90 27.05 22.42
N TRP A 122 0.96 25.98 23.23
CA TRP A 122 2.18 25.55 23.90
C TRP A 122 3.29 25.19 22.91
N TRP A 123 2.99 24.40 21.87
CA TRP A 123 3.98 24.03 20.86
C TRP A 123 4.56 25.26 20.14
N ILE A 124 3.73 26.26 19.85
CA ILE A 124 4.19 27.51 19.26
C ILE A 124 5.08 28.29 20.23
N ALA A 125 4.67 28.45 21.49
CA ALA A 125 5.48 29.10 22.52
C ALA A 125 6.85 28.43 22.73
N GLU A 126 6.91 27.10 22.63
CA GLU A 126 8.15 26.32 22.72
C GLU A 126 9.05 26.46 21.46
N GLY A 127 8.62 27.22 20.46
CA GLY A 127 9.40 27.52 19.25
C GLY A 127 9.00 26.69 18.03
N ALA A 128 7.79 26.12 18.02
CA ALA A 128 7.22 25.36 16.89
C ALA A 128 8.20 24.29 16.35
N ASN A 129 8.88 23.57 17.24
CA ASN A 129 9.92 22.60 16.86
C ASN A 129 9.31 21.31 16.29
N PHE A 130 9.86 20.84 15.17
CA PHE A 130 9.36 19.66 14.44
C PHE A 130 10.08 18.35 14.81
N ASP A 131 11.25 18.44 15.44
CA ASP A 131 12.15 17.30 15.68
C ASP A 131 12.35 16.94 17.14
N LYS A 132 12.06 17.88 18.05
CA LYS A 132 12.23 17.73 19.50
C LYS A 132 11.31 16.65 20.07
N LYS A 133 11.88 15.80 20.93
CA LYS A 133 11.14 14.79 21.71
C LYS A 133 10.37 15.45 22.85
N ILE A 134 9.35 14.75 23.36
CA ILE A 134 8.58 15.24 24.51
C ILE A 134 9.50 15.42 25.74
N SER A 135 10.45 14.51 26.00
CA SER A 135 11.38 14.61 27.13
C SER A 135 12.39 15.77 27.02
N GLU A 136 12.54 16.37 25.84
CA GLU A 136 13.48 17.47 25.57
C GLU A 136 12.82 18.87 25.65
N ALA A 137 11.50 18.93 25.86
CA ALA A 137 10.74 20.17 25.97
C ALA A 137 10.40 20.53 27.41
N ASN A 138 10.20 21.82 27.64
CA ASN A 138 9.57 22.28 28.87
C ASN A 138 8.05 22.07 28.76
N VAL A 139 7.56 20.97 29.32
CA VAL A 139 6.14 20.59 29.29
C VAL A 139 5.48 21.03 30.60
N PRO A 140 4.56 22.02 30.59
CA PRO A 140 3.77 22.38 31.77
C PRO A 140 2.92 21.21 32.28
N ASP A 141 2.63 21.16 33.57
CA ASP A 141 1.91 20.04 34.21
C ASP A 141 0.56 19.73 33.55
N ASP A 142 -0.20 20.77 33.15
CA ASP A 142 -1.49 20.60 32.50
C ASP A 142 -1.36 20.02 31.08
N ILE A 143 -0.36 20.45 30.32
CA ILE A 143 -0.02 19.85 29.02
C ILE A 143 0.48 18.41 29.19
N GLY A 144 1.31 18.16 30.21
CA GLY A 144 1.82 16.83 30.54
C GLY A 144 0.69 15.84 30.86
N ALA A 145 -0.32 16.28 31.62
CA ALA A 145 -1.51 15.50 31.92
C ALA A 145 -2.31 15.15 30.65
N ILE A 146 -2.47 16.12 29.73
CA ILE A 146 -3.13 15.88 28.44
C ILE A 146 -2.35 14.83 27.62
N ILE A 147 -1.03 15.02 27.46
CA ILE A 147 -0.17 14.08 26.70
C ILE A 147 -0.22 12.67 27.30
N ALA A 148 -0.21 12.53 28.63
CA ALA A 148 -0.29 11.23 29.30
C ALA A 148 -1.65 10.54 29.08
N ALA A 149 -2.73 11.31 28.97
CA ALA A 149 -4.06 10.79 28.70
C ALA A 149 -4.26 10.39 27.24
N MET A 150 -3.51 10.97 26.29
CA MET A 150 -3.65 10.71 24.85
C MET A 150 -3.42 9.25 24.48
N ASP A 151 -4.30 8.75 23.62
CA ASP A 151 -4.14 7.48 22.90
C ASP A 151 -3.72 7.78 21.47
N TYR A 152 -2.44 7.56 21.17
CA TYR A 152 -1.89 7.76 19.85
C TYR A 152 -2.19 6.55 18.95
N ALA A 153 -2.92 6.82 17.87
CA ALA A 153 -3.02 5.90 16.74
C ALA A 153 -1.98 6.33 15.69
N PRO A 154 -0.96 5.51 15.39
CA PRO A 154 -0.07 5.83 14.28
C PRO A 154 -0.89 5.98 13.00
N PRO A 155 -0.59 6.99 12.15
CA PRO A 155 -1.18 7.07 10.83
C PRO A 155 -1.03 5.71 10.18
N ARG A 156 -2.12 5.17 9.62
CA ARG A 156 -2.07 3.90 8.91
C ARG A 156 -0.92 3.99 7.93
N GLU A 157 0.15 3.25 8.19
CA GLU A 157 1.16 3.00 7.17
C GLU A 157 0.39 2.28 6.07
N ILE A 158 -0.02 3.04 5.06
CA ILE A 158 -0.25 2.48 3.75
C ILE A 158 1.14 2.01 3.39
N LYS A 159 1.46 0.75 3.72
CA LYS A 159 2.55 0.03 3.08
C LYS A 159 2.33 0.32 1.62
N LYS A 160 3.16 1.19 1.03
CA LYS A 160 3.07 1.45 -0.41
C LYS A 160 3.03 0.05 -0.99
N ALA A 161 1.98 -0.28 -1.74
CA ALA A 161 1.90 -1.58 -2.42
C ALA A 161 3.15 -1.83 -3.29
N PHE A 162 3.92 -0.76 -3.48
CA PHE A 162 5.09 -0.57 -4.28
C PHE A 162 6.28 -0.14 -3.41
N ASN A 163 7.18 -1.05 -3.07
CA ASN A 163 8.46 -0.70 -2.41
C ASN A 163 9.57 -0.52 -3.45
N LEU A 164 9.35 0.33 -4.46
CA LEU A 164 10.41 0.75 -5.37
C LEU A 164 10.85 2.19 -5.05
N PRO A 165 12.15 2.49 -5.16
CA PRO A 165 12.65 3.86 -5.04
C PRO A 165 12.06 4.76 -6.13
N GLU A 166 11.47 5.88 -5.71
CA GLU A 166 10.85 6.84 -6.61
C GLU A 166 11.82 7.28 -7.73
N PRO A 167 11.40 7.35 -9.01
CA PRO A 167 12.26 7.84 -10.07
C PRO A 167 12.69 9.29 -9.80
N PRO A 168 13.91 9.68 -10.18
CA PRO A 168 14.41 11.04 -9.92
C PRO A 168 13.60 12.10 -10.67
N GLN A 169 13.13 11.77 -11.87
CA GLN A 169 12.39 12.65 -12.78
C GLN A 169 11.13 11.96 -13.30
N PRO A 170 10.16 12.66 -13.92
CA PRO A 170 9.03 12.05 -14.61
C PRO A 170 9.44 11.31 -15.89
N ALA A 171 8.51 10.52 -16.45
CA ALA A 171 8.71 9.87 -17.74
C ALA A 171 8.81 10.90 -18.88
N ASN A 172 9.44 10.53 -19.98
CA ASN A 172 9.55 11.41 -21.14
C ASN A 172 8.16 11.70 -21.76
N ASP A 173 7.75 12.97 -21.79
CA ASP A 173 6.43 13.40 -22.28
C ASP A 173 6.16 13.03 -23.75
N ALA A 174 7.19 13.09 -24.61
CA ALA A 174 7.05 12.72 -26.02
C ALA A 174 6.79 11.22 -26.18
N ALA A 175 7.43 10.37 -25.37
CA ALA A 175 7.17 8.94 -25.32
C ALA A 175 5.76 8.64 -24.80
N VAL A 176 5.35 9.27 -23.69
CA VAL A 176 3.99 9.13 -23.14
C VAL A 176 2.93 9.56 -24.18
N THR A 177 3.17 10.65 -24.88
CA THR A 177 2.31 11.13 -25.97
C THR A 177 2.25 10.14 -27.14
N ALA A 178 3.38 9.55 -27.53
CA ALA A 178 3.43 8.56 -28.60
C ALA A 178 2.64 7.28 -28.25
N ILE A 179 2.75 6.82 -27.00
CA ILE A 179 1.97 5.70 -26.45
C ILE A 179 0.48 6.01 -26.54
N GLY A 180 0.05 7.18 -26.07
CA GLY A 180 -1.35 7.63 -26.13
C GLY A 180 -1.89 7.72 -27.56
N LYS A 181 -1.09 8.24 -28.50
CA LYS A 181 -1.46 8.31 -29.94
C LYS A 181 -1.64 6.93 -30.57
N ALA A 182 -0.96 5.91 -30.07
CA ALA A 182 -1.14 4.52 -30.49
C ALA A 182 -2.40 3.86 -29.90
N GLY A 183 -3.20 4.60 -29.12
CA GLY A 183 -4.44 4.11 -28.48
C GLY A 183 -4.21 3.31 -27.20
N ILE A 184 -2.97 3.25 -26.70
CA ILE A 184 -2.61 2.61 -25.44
C ILE A 184 -2.98 3.58 -24.32
N LEU A 185 -3.78 3.12 -23.35
CA LEU A 185 -4.12 3.95 -22.19
C LEU A 185 -2.91 3.97 -21.25
N VAL A 186 -2.29 5.14 -21.07
CA VAL A 186 -1.17 5.37 -20.16
C VAL A 186 -1.55 6.44 -19.13
N MET A 187 -1.32 6.14 -17.85
CA MET A 187 -1.70 7.02 -16.74
C MET A 187 -0.64 7.00 -15.64
N GLN A 188 -0.51 8.12 -14.93
CA GLN A 188 0.25 8.17 -13.69
C GLN A 188 -0.41 7.23 -12.66
N LEU A 189 0.41 6.44 -11.96
CA LEU A 189 -0.08 5.40 -11.06
C LEU A 189 -0.86 5.97 -9.86
N ALA A 190 -0.37 7.07 -9.29
CA ALA A 190 -1.00 7.84 -8.22
C ALA A 190 -0.48 9.28 -8.21
N GLN A 191 -1.22 10.20 -7.59
CA GLN A 191 -0.95 11.66 -7.60
C GLN A 191 0.48 12.04 -7.20
N ASP A 192 1.08 11.30 -6.26
CA ASP A 192 2.43 11.59 -5.72
C ASP A 192 3.51 10.60 -6.20
N THR A 193 3.33 10.02 -7.39
CA THR A 193 4.30 9.07 -7.97
C THR A 193 4.68 9.44 -9.40
N LYS A 194 5.94 9.24 -9.79
CA LYS A 194 6.43 9.41 -11.16
C LYS A 194 6.33 8.13 -11.99
N TYR A 195 5.61 7.14 -11.46
CA TYR A 195 5.36 5.86 -12.09
C TYR A 195 4.12 5.88 -12.97
N LEU A 196 4.13 5.00 -13.96
CA LEU A 196 3.10 4.83 -14.96
C LEU A 196 2.45 3.46 -14.85
N SER A 197 1.19 3.42 -15.22
CA SER A 197 0.45 2.23 -15.62
C SER A 197 0.08 2.35 -17.10
N ALA A 198 0.09 1.22 -17.82
CA ALA A 198 -0.37 1.17 -19.19
C ALA A 198 -1.26 -0.06 -19.45
N ASN A 199 -2.26 0.08 -20.30
CA ASN A 199 -3.02 -1.05 -20.80
C ASN A 199 -3.47 -0.84 -22.25
N VAL A 200 -3.68 -1.95 -22.95
CA VAL A 200 -4.00 -1.96 -24.39
C VAL A 200 -5.48 -2.21 -24.65
N ILE A 201 -6.37 -2.07 -23.66
CA ILE A 201 -7.78 -2.51 -23.78
C ILE A 201 -8.51 -1.92 -24.99
N ASN A 202 -8.20 -0.68 -25.36
CA ASN A 202 -8.82 0.03 -26.49
C ASN A 202 -8.30 -0.45 -27.86
N VAL A 203 -7.15 -1.14 -27.89
CA VAL A 203 -6.46 -1.57 -29.11
C VAL A 203 -6.07 -3.04 -29.09
N ALA A 204 -6.55 -3.83 -28.12
CA ALA A 204 -6.06 -5.19 -27.86
C ALA A 204 -6.06 -6.08 -29.11
N LYS A 205 -7.13 -6.01 -29.92
CA LYS A 205 -7.26 -6.80 -31.15
C LYS A 205 -6.20 -6.50 -32.22
N SER A 206 -5.69 -5.27 -32.28
CA SER A 206 -4.66 -4.86 -33.23
C SER A 206 -3.27 -4.77 -32.60
N PHE A 207 -3.18 -4.78 -31.26
CA PHE A 207 -1.94 -4.68 -30.52
C PHE A 207 -1.07 -5.93 -30.72
N ASN A 208 0.17 -5.75 -31.16
CA ASN A 208 1.12 -6.83 -31.48
C ASN A 208 2.55 -6.50 -31.04
N ASP A 209 3.48 -7.42 -31.31
CA ASP A 209 4.89 -7.34 -30.89
C ASP A 209 5.58 -6.03 -31.30
N ALA A 210 5.28 -5.49 -32.48
CA ALA A 210 5.90 -4.26 -32.96
C ALA A 210 5.55 -3.05 -32.08
N GLN A 211 4.35 -3.04 -31.48
CA GLN A 211 3.88 -1.94 -30.64
C GLN A 211 4.39 -2.00 -29.21
N VAL A 212 4.89 -3.16 -28.74
CA VAL A 212 5.53 -3.28 -27.42
C VAL A 212 6.75 -2.36 -27.31
N LYS A 213 7.45 -2.12 -28.43
CA LYS A 213 8.59 -1.20 -28.53
C LYS A 213 8.26 0.23 -28.12
N LEU A 214 7.00 0.66 -28.25
CA LEU A 214 6.57 1.99 -27.80
C LEU A 214 6.65 2.16 -26.28
N LEU A 215 6.67 1.07 -25.52
CA LEU A 215 6.76 1.08 -24.05
C LEU A 215 8.20 1.14 -23.53
N VAL A 216 9.18 0.74 -24.34
CA VAL A 216 10.60 0.70 -23.94
C VAL A 216 11.15 2.07 -23.51
N PRO A 217 10.82 3.20 -24.17
CA PRO A 217 11.28 4.52 -23.73
C PRO A 217 10.80 4.94 -22.33
N VAL A 218 9.77 4.30 -21.78
CA VAL A 218 9.25 4.55 -20.42
C VAL A 218 9.55 3.41 -19.44
N LYS A 219 10.50 2.53 -19.77
CA LYS A 219 10.83 1.32 -18.99
C LYS A 219 11.17 1.57 -17.52
N ASP A 220 11.76 2.74 -17.20
CA ASP A 220 12.13 3.11 -15.83
C ASP A 220 10.95 3.67 -15.02
N HIS A 221 9.78 3.78 -15.64
CA HIS A 221 8.57 4.32 -15.05
C HIS A 221 7.38 3.37 -15.13
N LEU A 222 7.39 2.37 -16.01
CA LEU A 222 6.25 1.49 -16.20
C LEU A 222 6.21 0.39 -15.15
N THR A 223 5.13 0.37 -14.37
CA THR A 223 5.02 -0.48 -13.17
C THR A 223 3.91 -1.50 -13.27
N TRP A 224 2.79 -1.09 -13.87
CA TRP A 224 1.65 -1.95 -14.18
C TRP A 224 1.44 -1.97 -15.68
N LEU A 225 1.38 -3.17 -16.25
CA LEU A 225 1.18 -3.36 -17.67
C LEU A 225 0.14 -4.45 -17.93
N ASP A 226 -0.86 -4.10 -18.72
CA ASP A 226 -1.87 -5.03 -19.21
C ASP A 226 -1.85 -5.13 -20.73
N LEU A 227 -1.39 -6.30 -21.20
CA LEU A 227 -1.35 -6.72 -22.60
C LEU A 227 -2.31 -7.88 -22.87
N SER A 228 -3.28 -8.13 -21.97
CA SER A 228 -4.20 -9.24 -22.10
C SER A 228 -5.01 -9.16 -23.40
N ARG A 229 -5.33 -10.34 -23.95
CA ARG A 229 -6.14 -10.51 -25.18
C ARG A 229 -5.56 -9.81 -26.40
N SER A 230 -4.25 -9.57 -26.42
CA SER A 230 -3.54 -8.99 -27.56
C SER A 230 -2.82 -10.04 -28.40
N GLY A 231 -2.36 -9.61 -29.58
CA GLY A 231 -1.63 -10.45 -30.53
C GLY A 231 -0.14 -10.62 -30.23
N ILE A 232 0.31 -10.37 -28.99
CA ILE A 232 1.72 -10.52 -28.63
C ILE A 232 2.14 -11.99 -28.59
N SER A 233 3.38 -12.22 -29.00
CA SER A 233 4.05 -13.51 -29.09
C SER A 233 5.44 -13.44 -28.47
N ASP A 234 6.23 -14.51 -28.60
CA ASP A 234 7.59 -14.55 -28.03
C ASP A 234 8.56 -13.57 -28.72
N GLN A 235 8.15 -12.91 -29.80
CA GLN A 235 8.91 -11.87 -30.47
C GLN A 235 8.99 -10.60 -29.62
N ALA A 236 8.00 -10.35 -28.75
CA ALA A 236 8.02 -9.25 -27.79
C ALA A 236 8.90 -9.51 -26.54
N ALA A 237 9.41 -10.73 -26.35
CA ALA A 237 10.06 -11.13 -25.09
C ALA A 237 11.21 -10.19 -24.67
N ALA A 238 12.09 -9.84 -25.62
CA ALA A 238 13.23 -8.96 -25.34
C ALA A 238 12.81 -7.52 -24.99
N ASP A 239 11.73 -7.02 -25.60
CA ASP A 239 11.20 -5.69 -25.28
C ASP A 239 10.51 -5.69 -23.90
N LEU A 240 9.77 -6.76 -23.56
CA LEU A 240 9.17 -6.93 -22.24
C LEU A 240 10.22 -7.09 -21.13
N GLY A 241 11.30 -7.81 -21.39
CA GLY A 241 12.41 -8.00 -20.45
C GLY A 241 13.12 -6.69 -20.03
N GLN A 242 12.98 -5.61 -20.81
CA GLN A 242 13.55 -4.31 -20.47
C GLN A 242 12.75 -3.55 -19.40
N LEU A 243 11.50 -3.92 -19.15
CA LEU A 243 10.57 -3.21 -18.27
C LEU A 243 10.79 -3.58 -16.79
N SER A 244 12.03 -3.38 -16.31
CA SER A 244 12.51 -3.86 -14.99
C SER A 244 11.75 -3.33 -13.76
N LYS A 245 10.94 -2.27 -13.94
CA LYS A 245 10.11 -1.68 -12.88
C LYS A 245 8.72 -2.31 -12.77
N LEU A 246 8.38 -3.28 -13.63
CA LEU A 246 7.10 -3.98 -13.55
C LEU A 246 6.96 -4.73 -12.23
N THR A 247 5.80 -4.51 -11.60
CA THR A 247 5.31 -5.29 -10.44
C THR A 247 4.05 -6.06 -10.77
N LYS A 248 3.31 -5.65 -11.80
CA LYS A 248 2.06 -6.26 -12.21
C LYS A 248 2.03 -6.39 -13.73
N LEU A 249 1.95 -7.63 -14.20
CA LEU A 249 1.93 -7.95 -15.62
C LEU A 249 0.78 -8.91 -15.95
N HIS A 250 -0.05 -8.49 -16.89
CA HIS A 250 -1.16 -9.25 -17.46
C HIS A 250 -0.83 -9.66 -18.90
N LEU A 251 -0.80 -10.98 -19.16
CA LEU A 251 -0.50 -11.60 -20.47
C LEU A 251 -1.58 -12.61 -20.88
N GLU A 252 -2.74 -12.57 -20.23
CA GLU A 252 -3.80 -13.57 -20.41
C GLU A 252 -4.33 -13.59 -21.83
N ASN A 253 -4.65 -14.78 -22.36
CA ASN A 253 -5.18 -14.96 -23.71
C ASN A 253 -4.28 -14.34 -24.80
N THR A 254 -2.97 -14.49 -24.66
CA THR A 254 -1.98 -14.14 -25.69
C THR A 254 -1.34 -15.41 -26.24
N VAL A 255 -0.48 -15.30 -27.26
CA VAL A 255 0.15 -16.47 -27.89
C VAL A 255 1.56 -16.76 -27.39
N ILE A 256 1.97 -16.14 -26.28
CA ILE A 256 3.27 -16.34 -25.63
C ILE A 256 3.46 -17.77 -25.13
N SER A 257 4.72 -18.20 -25.05
CA SER A 257 5.13 -19.51 -24.56
C SER A 257 6.23 -19.40 -23.48
N ASP A 258 6.83 -20.54 -23.12
CA ASP A 258 7.97 -20.64 -22.21
C ASP A 258 9.15 -19.73 -22.59
N LYS A 259 9.30 -19.41 -23.89
CA LYS A 259 10.37 -18.53 -24.37
C LYS A 259 10.22 -17.11 -23.82
N THR A 260 9.01 -16.56 -23.75
CA THR A 260 8.79 -15.25 -23.12
C THR A 260 9.18 -15.26 -21.65
N LEU A 261 8.96 -16.36 -20.93
CA LEU A 261 9.28 -16.46 -19.50
C LEU A 261 10.78 -16.40 -19.17
N GLN A 262 11.66 -16.66 -20.14
CA GLN A 262 13.11 -16.46 -19.97
C GLN A 262 13.45 -14.99 -19.72
N GLU A 263 12.73 -14.07 -20.36
CA GLU A 263 12.91 -12.63 -20.17
C GLU A 263 12.09 -12.10 -18.98
N ILE A 264 10.86 -12.59 -18.79
CA ILE A 264 10.05 -12.23 -17.61
C ILE A 264 10.70 -12.66 -16.30
N GLY A 265 11.43 -13.78 -16.30
CA GLY A 265 12.21 -14.25 -15.15
C GLY A 265 13.30 -13.28 -14.65
N LYS A 266 13.63 -12.24 -15.42
CA LYS A 266 14.58 -11.18 -15.06
C LYS A 266 13.92 -9.97 -14.37
N LEU A 267 12.58 -9.92 -14.34
CA LEU A 267 11.82 -8.81 -13.76
C LEU A 267 11.66 -8.98 -12.25
N GLU A 268 12.76 -8.80 -11.49
CA GLU A 268 12.84 -9.10 -10.04
C GLU A 268 11.82 -8.37 -9.15
N ASN A 269 11.20 -7.31 -9.67
CA ASN A 269 10.17 -6.53 -8.97
C ASN A 269 8.76 -7.10 -9.13
N LEU A 270 8.58 -8.12 -9.97
CA LEU A 270 7.26 -8.67 -10.28
C LEU A 270 6.60 -9.29 -9.04
N GLU A 271 5.41 -8.81 -8.69
CA GLU A 271 4.59 -9.31 -7.58
C GLU A 271 3.34 -10.05 -8.08
N TYR A 272 2.87 -9.70 -9.27
CA TYR A 272 1.69 -10.28 -9.91
C TYR A 272 2.02 -10.61 -11.37
N LEU A 273 1.75 -11.86 -11.76
CA LEU A 273 1.84 -12.32 -13.13
C LEU A 273 0.61 -13.15 -13.47
N ASN A 274 -0.06 -12.83 -14.58
CA ASN A 274 -1.15 -13.64 -15.09
C ASN A 274 -0.85 -14.17 -16.49
N LEU A 275 -0.84 -15.50 -16.60
CA LEU A 275 -0.54 -16.30 -17.79
C LEU A 275 -1.75 -17.13 -18.21
N TYR A 276 -2.95 -16.83 -17.71
CA TYR A 276 -4.17 -17.56 -18.04
C TYR A 276 -4.33 -17.73 -19.55
N ALA A 277 -4.67 -18.95 -19.99
CA ALA A 277 -4.91 -19.28 -21.40
C ALA A 277 -3.74 -18.90 -22.34
N THR A 278 -2.50 -19.16 -21.92
CA THR A 278 -1.27 -19.04 -22.72
C THR A 278 -0.66 -20.43 -23.00
N LYS A 279 0.42 -20.50 -23.80
CA LYS A 279 1.10 -21.76 -24.15
C LYS A 279 2.22 -22.16 -23.18
N VAL A 280 2.22 -21.57 -21.99
CA VAL A 280 3.23 -21.83 -20.94
C VAL A 280 3.08 -23.25 -20.39
N THR A 281 4.21 -23.88 -20.08
CA THR A 281 4.31 -25.21 -19.44
C THR A 281 5.18 -25.15 -18.19
N ASP A 282 5.39 -26.31 -17.55
CA ASP A 282 6.30 -26.44 -16.41
C ASP A 282 7.75 -25.99 -16.74
N VAL A 283 8.17 -26.14 -18.00
CA VAL A 283 9.51 -25.68 -18.45
C VAL A 283 9.63 -24.17 -18.34
N GLY A 284 8.58 -23.44 -18.68
CA GLY A 284 8.53 -21.99 -18.53
C GLY A 284 8.64 -21.54 -17.07
N LEU A 285 7.97 -22.25 -16.15
CA LEU A 285 7.95 -21.91 -14.73
C LEU A 285 9.34 -21.97 -14.08
N GLU A 286 10.26 -22.81 -14.58
CA GLU A 286 11.65 -22.85 -14.09
C GLU A 286 12.34 -21.49 -14.18
N ASN A 287 11.98 -20.65 -15.17
CA ASN A 287 12.55 -19.32 -15.34
C ASN A 287 12.05 -18.32 -14.29
N LEU A 288 10.94 -18.63 -13.60
CA LEU A 288 10.34 -17.73 -12.61
C LEU A 288 10.90 -17.93 -11.20
N LYS A 289 11.69 -18.97 -10.94
CA LYS A 289 12.16 -19.36 -9.59
C LYS A 289 12.93 -18.28 -8.83
N ASN A 290 13.50 -17.30 -9.54
CA ASN A 290 14.26 -16.19 -8.97
C ASN A 290 13.40 -14.96 -8.65
N LEU A 291 12.14 -14.92 -9.05
CA LEU A 291 11.22 -13.82 -8.77
C LEU A 291 10.74 -13.85 -7.31
N LYS A 292 11.64 -13.60 -6.36
CA LYS A 292 11.37 -13.74 -4.92
C LYS A 292 10.28 -12.81 -4.39
N LYS A 293 9.93 -11.76 -5.13
CA LYS A 293 8.83 -10.85 -4.80
C LYS A 293 7.48 -11.28 -5.37
N LEU A 294 7.43 -12.34 -6.19
CA LEU A 294 6.20 -12.81 -6.82
C LEU A 294 5.26 -13.38 -5.75
N LYS A 295 4.09 -12.75 -5.62
CA LYS A 295 3.06 -13.10 -4.63
C LYS A 295 1.91 -13.85 -5.27
N LYS A 296 1.56 -13.53 -6.51
CA LYS A 296 0.41 -14.08 -7.22
C LYS A 296 0.79 -14.49 -8.64
N LEU A 297 0.53 -15.75 -8.96
CA LEU A 297 0.69 -16.32 -10.29
C LEU A 297 -0.62 -16.99 -10.70
N TYR A 298 -1.07 -16.73 -11.93
CA TYR A 298 -2.27 -17.35 -12.50
C TYR A 298 -1.88 -18.13 -13.75
N VAL A 299 -2.16 -19.43 -13.76
CA VAL A 299 -1.73 -20.38 -14.80
C VAL A 299 -2.88 -21.30 -15.25
N TRP A 300 -4.12 -20.94 -14.94
CA TRP A 300 -5.27 -21.71 -15.41
C TRP A 300 -5.35 -21.72 -16.95
N GLN A 301 -5.77 -22.84 -17.52
CA GLN A 301 -5.78 -23.09 -18.98
C GLN A 301 -4.42 -22.96 -19.66
N THR A 302 -3.34 -23.33 -18.97
CA THR A 302 -1.99 -23.47 -19.56
C THR A 302 -1.58 -24.95 -19.58
N GLY A 303 -0.38 -25.25 -20.09
CA GLY A 303 0.25 -26.56 -20.00
C GLY A 303 0.98 -26.82 -18.67
N VAL A 304 0.81 -25.96 -17.66
CA VAL A 304 1.38 -26.13 -16.32
C VAL A 304 0.66 -27.24 -15.57
N THR A 305 1.43 -28.12 -14.94
CA THR A 305 0.93 -29.20 -14.08
C THR A 305 1.02 -28.84 -12.60
N GLN A 306 0.34 -29.60 -11.75
CA GLN A 306 0.47 -29.44 -10.30
C GLN A 306 1.93 -29.66 -9.82
N ALA A 307 2.69 -30.54 -10.47
CA ALA A 307 4.09 -30.78 -10.11
C ALA A 307 4.96 -29.54 -10.38
N GLY A 308 4.75 -28.84 -11.49
CA GLY A 308 5.42 -27.57 -11.78
C GLY A 308 5.06 -26.48 -10.76
N VAL A 309 3.78 -26.41 -10.37
CA VAL A 309 3.30 -25.49 -9.33
C VAL A 309 3.99 -25.75 -7.99
N ASP A 310 4.02 -27.00 -7.55
CA ASP A 310 4.61 -27.38 -6.26
C ASP A 310 6.11 -27.09 -6.24
N LYS A 311 6.81 -27.38 -7.34
CA LYS A 311 8.23 -27.04 -7.50
C LYS A 311 8.49 -25.54 -7.42
N LEU A 312 7.68 -24.72 -8.10
CA LEU A 312 7.84 -23.26 -8.07
C LEU A 312 7.54 -22.69 -6.68
N LYS A 313 6.49 -23.19 -6.00
CA LYS A 313 6.19 -22.83 -4.60
C LYS A 313 7.33 -23.19 -3.65
N GLY A 314 8.01 -24.32 -3.87
CA GLY A 314 9.21 -24.68 -3.12
C GLY A 314 10.35 -23.66 -3.30
N ALA A 315 10.47 -23.05 -4.48
CA ALA A 315 11.47 -22.01 -4.76
C ALA A 315 11.06 -20.61 -4.28
N ILE A 316 9.76 -20.32 -4.19
CA ILE A 316 9.19 -19.03 -3.79
C ILE A 316 8.17 -19.26 -2.65
N PRO A 317 8.64 -19.31 -1.39
CA PRO A 317 7.76 -19.49 -0.24
C PRO A 317 6.68 -18.40 -0.16
N GLY A 318 5.43 -18.80 0.08
CA GLY A 318 4.30 -17.87 0.18
C GLY A 318 3.66 -17.47 -1.16
N LEU A 319 4.16 -17.97 -2.29
CA LEU A 319 3.55 -17.74 -3.61
C LEU A 319 2.14 -18.34 -3.67
N TYR A 320 1.15 -17.50 -3.95
CA TYR A 320 -0.18 -17.95 -4.35
C TYR A 320 -0.17 -18.29 -5.85
N VAL A 321 -0.59 -19.51 -6.18
CA VAL A 321 -0.74 -19.96 -7.57
C VAL A 321 -2.18 -20.38 -7.81
N ASN A 322 -2.82 -19.74 -8.78
CA ASN A 322 -4.16 -20.08 -9.24
C ASN A 322 -4.07 -21.02 -10.44
N THR A 323 -4.55 -22.26 -10.27
CA THR A 323 -4.64 -23.28 -11.31
C THR A 323 -6.07 -23.46 -11.83
N GLY A 324 -6.99 -22.55 -11.50
CA GLY A 324 -8.40 -22.59 -11.87
C GLY A 324 -9.33 -23.18 -10.81
N TRP A 325 -10.53 -23.56 -11.24
CA TRP A 325 -11.51 -24.23 -10.39
C TRP A 325 -10.98 -25.59 -9.93
N GLN A 326 -10.86 -25.79 -8.63
CA GLN A 326 -10.59 -27.09 -8.02
C GLN A 326 -11.90 -27.61 -7.41
N VAL A 327 -12.27 -28.85 -7.75
CA VAL A 327 -13.39 -29.52 -7.07
C VAL A 327 -12.99 -29.71 -5.60
N PRO A 328 -13.81 -29.26 -4.63
CA PRO A 328 -13.52 -29.50 -3.21
C PRO A 328 -13.29 -30.99 -2.97
N LYS A 329 -12.23 -31.36 -2.25
CA LYS A 329 -11.96 -32.76 -1.92
C LYS A 329 -13.09 -33.25 -1.00
N LYS A 330 -13.47 -34.52 -1.14
CA LYS A 330 -14.57 -35.15 -0.38
C LYS A 330 -14.38 -35.05 1.15
N GLU A 331 -13.14 -34.88 1.60
CA GLU A 331 -12.71 -34.72 2.99
C GLU A 331 -13.05 -33.34 3.59
N ASP A 332 -13.39 -32.35 2.76
CA ASP A 332 -13.77 -31.00 3.21
C ASP A 332 -15.29 -30.85 3.46
N LYS A 333 -16.07 -31.93 3.32
CA LYS A 333 -17.47 -31.94 3.74
C LYS A 333 -17.53 -32.37 5.21
N PRO A 334 -18.10 -31.57 6.13
CA PRO A 334 -18.44 -32.06 7.45
C PRO A 334 -19.30 -33.31 7.27
N GLU A 335 -18.94 -34.41 7.93
CA GLU A 335 -19.75 -35.63 7.93
C GLU A 335 -21.19 -35.26 8.27
N GLU A 336 -22.11 -35.50 7.35
CA GLU A 336 -23.53 -35.47 7.65
C GLU A 336 -23.78 -36.48 8.77
N GLN A 337 -23.98 -35.98 9.98
CA GLN A 337 -24.47 -36.78 11.09
C GLN A 337 -25.84 -37.32 10.67
N LYS A 338 -25.84 -38.60 10.27
CA LYS A 338 -27.07 -39.37 10.09
C LYS A 338 -27.69 -39.54 11.48
N ASN A 339 -28.77 -38.82 11.73
CA ASN A 339 -29.66 -39.04 12.87
C ASN A 339 -30.39 -40.37 12.75
#